data_AF-A0A517XPK1-F1
#
_entry.id   AF-A0A517XPK1-F1
#
_cell.length_a   1.000
_cell.length_b   1.000
_cell.length_c   1.000
_cell.angle_alpha   90.00
_cell.angle_beta   90.00
_cell.angle_gamma   90.00
#
_symmetry.space_group_name_H-M   'P 1'
#
loop_
_entity.id
_entity.type
_entity.pdbx_description
1 polymer ?
#
loop_
_entity_poly.entity_id
_entity_poly.type
_entity_poly.pdbx_seq_one_letter_code
_entity_poly.pdbx_strand_id
1 'polypeptide(L)'
;MPASGSRAVIESSDRKPPTTGQERVGWGAYLLTQPLASSEYPTVTDPIDTPVTYEAQTMTDTTTETDPTATPAPAAPRPPAGLISARGRWAAPPLPPQSLSTVRLGEDATLIVPFTDSAALTSRHFIRSATGNGGYVRCEGGGCLLCALGKKAEDVTLLPVYVPADGAVRVLAIGDNVRPGALGPKLVPILDRVMAGEKLVVEIRRLPDFSFEVAAFPLTPGGADGAPVIAQFLANLTSGAVRLADVYPARPRAELLSIPGLAAEALMRGIES
;
A
#
# COMPACT_ATOMS: atom_id res chain seq x y z
N MET A 1 -3.49 8.62 -83.37
CA MET A 1 -2.45 7.66 -83.76
C MET A 1 -1.40 7.62 -82.65
N PRO A 2 -0.92 6.44 -82.22
CA PRO A 2 -1.71 5.30 -81.74
C PRO A 2 -1.25 4.82 -80.34
N ALA A 3 -2.20 4.28 -79.55
CA ALA A 3 -2.27 2.87 -79.09
C ALA A 3 -1.56 2.63 -77.75
N SER A 4 -2.30 2.37 -76.66
CA SER A 4 -3.05 1.14 -76.37
C SER A 4 -2.12 -0.07 -76.31
N GLY A 5 -1.82 -0.48 -75.08
CA GLY A 5 -1.02 -1.65 -74.76
C GLY A 5 -1.64 -2.39 -73.58
N SER A 6 -2.75 -3.08 -73.86
CA SER A 6 -3.29 -4.13 -72.99
C SER A 6 -2.40 -5.37 -73.06
N ARG A 7 -2.06 -5.95 -71.91
CA ARG A 7 -1.87 -7.40 -71.80
C ARG A 7 -2.23 -7.88 -70.39
N ALA A 8 -3.11 -8.86 -70.39
CA ALA A 8 -3.72 -9.54 -69.26
C ALA A 8 -3.00 -10.88 -68.96
N VAL A 9 -3.55 -11.57 -67.96
CA VAL A 9 -3.42 -13.01 -67.60
C VAL A 9 -2.12 -13.33 -66.82
N ILE A 10 -2.05 -14.14 -65.74
CA ILE A 10 -2.75 -15.34 -65.24
C ILE A 10 -2.58 -15.44 -63.69
N GLU A 11 -3.36 -16.35 -63.05
CA GLU A 11 -3.35 -16.89 -61.67
C GLU A 11 -4.15 -16.09 -60.63
N SER A 12 -5.45 -16.31 -60.39
CA SER A 12 -6.20 -17.57 -60.13
C SER A 12 -5.54 -18.44 -59.07
N SER A 13 -5.86 -18.22 -57.78
CA SER A 13 -6.91 -18.96 -57.04
C SER A 13 -6.32 -20.13 -56.26
N ASP A 14 -5.79 -19.85 -55.07
CA ASP A 14 -5.73 -20.83 -53.97
C ASP A 14 -5.56 -20.09 -52.64
N ARG A 15 -6.63 -19.41 -52.21
CA ARG A 15 -6.78 -19.03 -50.79
C ARG A 15 -7.77 -19.99 -50.16
N LYS A 16 -7.18 -21.02 -49.55
CA LYS A 16 -7.80 -21.89 -48.56
C LYS A 16 -8.56 -21.02 -47.54
N PRO A 17 -9.86 -21.26 -47.28
CA PRO A 17 -10.58 -20.53 -46.24
C PRO A 17 -9.92 -20.83 -44.89
N PRO A 18 -9.76 -19.84 -43.99
CA PRO A 18 -9.45 -20.14 -42.60
C PRO A 18 -10.63 -20.91 -42.02
N THR A 19 -10.35 -22.14 -41.61
CA THR A 19 -11.24 -23.01 -40.87
C THR A 19 -11.72 -22.25 -39.64
N THR A 20 -13.01 -21.93 -39.61
CA THR A 20 -13.71 -21.39 -38.44
C THR A 20 -13.77 -22.48 -37.37
N GLY A 21 -12.65 -22.70 -36.69
CA GLY A 21 -12.54 -23.51 -35.48
C GLY A 21 -13.04 -22.70 -34.29
N GLN A 22 -14.33 -22.40 -34.28
CA GLN A 22 -15.02 -21.84 -33.12
C GLN A 22 -15.28 -22.98 -32.14
N GLU A 23 -14.23 -23.45 -31.46
CA GLU A 23 -14.39 -24.24 -30.24
C GLU A 23 -15.01 -23.35 -29.17
N ARG A 24 -16.35 -23.39 -29.11
CA ARG A 24 -17.10 -23.09 -27.91
C ARG A 24 -16.70 -24.14 -26.88
N VAL A 25 -15.63 -23.90 -26.14
CA VAL A 25 -15.42 -24.54 -24.85
C VAL A 25 -16.52 -24.01 -23.95
N GLY A 26 -17.56 -24.83 -23.78
CA GLY A 26 -18.62 -24.59 -22.81
C GLY A 26 -17.98 -24.46 -21.44
N TRP A 27 -17.97 -23.25 -20.91
CA TRP A 27 -17.77 -23.03 -19.48
C TRP A 27 -19.00 -23.58 -18.79
N GLY A 28 -18.90 -24.85 -18.40
CA GLY A 28 -19.83 -25.47 -17.49
C GLY A 28 -19.96 -24.58 -16.26
N ALA A 29 -21.19 -24.17 -15.99
CA ALA A 29 -21.57 -23.59 -14.72
C ALA A 29 -21.25 -24.61 -13.62
N TYR A 30 -20.14 -24.42 -12.91
CA TYR A 30 -19.98 -24.99 -11.58
C TYR A 30 -20.88 -24.19 -10.64
N LEU A 31 -22.17 -24.56 -10.66
CA LEU A 31 -23.03 -24.38 -9.51
C LEU A 31 -22.46 -25.29 -8.40
N LEU A 32 -21.55 -24.74 -7.61
CA LEU A 32 -21.31 -25.24 -6.26
C LEU A 32 -22.56 -24.91 -5.43
N THR A 33 -23.61 -25.71 -5.61
CA THR A 33 -24.56 -25.98 -4.53
C THR A 33 -23.79 -26.72 -3.45
N GLN A 34 -23.18 -25.98 -2.53
CA GLN A 34 -22.84 -26.56 -1.24
C GLN A 34 -24.16 -26.89 -0.54
N PRO A 35 -24.37 -28.15 -0.09
CA PRO A 35 -25.42 -28.40 0.86
C PRO A 35 -25.10 -27.60 2.12
N LEU A 36 -26.08 -26.82 2.59
CA LEU A 36 -26.10 -26.31 3.95
C LEU A 36 -26.03 -27.52 4.87
N ALA A 37 -24.82 -27.88 5.30
CA ALA A 37 -24.63 -28.74 6.44
C ALA A 37 -25.22 -27.98 7.63
N SER A 38 -26.35 -28.49 8.12
CA SER A 38 -26.95 -28.11 9.38
C SER A 38 -25.86 -28.12 10.45
N SER A 39 -25.42 -26.93 10.85
CA SER A 39 -24.64 -26.73 12.06
C SER A 39 -25.57 -27.06 13.22
N GLU A 40 -25.52 -28.31 13.67
CA GLU A 40 -25.96 -28.70 15.01
C GLU A 40 -25.08 -27.93 15.99
N TYR A 41 -25.56 -26.76 16.42
CA TYR A 41 -25.00 -26.09 17.58
C TYR A 41 -25.35 -26.96 18.79
N PRO A 42 -24.36 -27.47 19.56
CA PRO A 42 -24.68 -28.01 20.86
C PRO A 42 -25.21 -26.85 21.72
N THR A 43 -26.45 -26.98 22.16
CA THR A 43 -27.02 -26.16 23.22
C THR A 43 -26.20 -26.43 24.49
N VAL A 44 -25.24 -25.56 24.78
CA VAL A 44 -24.56 -25.53 26.08
C VAL A 44 -25.49 -24.81 27.05
N THR A 45 -26.38 -25.58 27.67
CA THR A 45 -27.05 -25.19 28.92
C THR A 45 -26.13 -25.56 30.08
N ASP A 46 -25.15 -24.69 30.37
CA ASP A 46 -24.50 -24.71 31.67
C ASP A 46 -25.23 -23.72 32.60
N PRO A 47 -25.74 -24.17 33.75
CA PRO A 47 -26.23 -23.26 34.78
C PRO A 47 -25.05 -22.53 35.41
N ILE A 48 -24.98 -21.22 35.19
CA ILE A 48 -24.10 -20.31 35.93
C ILE A 48 -24.69 -20.17 37.34
N ASP A 49 -24.31 -21.08 38.23
CA ASP A 49 -24.46 -20.93 39.67
C ASP A 49 -23.05 -20.98 40.28
N THR A 50 -22.34 -19.85 40.19
CA THR A 50 -21.21 -19.59 41.07
C THR A 50 -21.50 -18.31 41.85
N PRO A 51 -21.55 -18.38 43.19
CA PRO A 51 -21.73 -17.19 44.01
C PRO A 51 -20.52 -16.28 43.84
N VAL A 52 -20.78 -15.02 43.49
CA VAL A 52 -19.79 -13.96 43.52
C VAL A 52 -19.45 -13.70 44.99
N THR A 53 -18.35 -14.27 45.45
CA THR A 53 -17.76 -13.91 46.74
C THR A 53 -17.18 -12.51 46.59
N TYR A 54 -17.88 -11.51 47.13
CA TYR A 54 -17.32 -10.18 47.33
C TYR A 54 -16.28 -10.27 48.45
N GLU A 55 -15.01 -10.37 48.10
CA GLU A 55 -13.95 -10.07 49.06
C GLU A 55 -14.04 -8.58 49.40
N ALA A 56 -14.37 -8.32 50.66
CA ALA A 56 -14.37 -6.99 51.25
C ALA A 56 -12.98 -6.38 51.06
N GLN A 57 -12.89 -5.34 50.24
CA GLN A 57 -11.74 -4.46 50.19
C GLN A 57 -11.59 -3.83 51.57
N THR A 58 -10.67 -4.35 52.36
CA THR A 58 -10.19 -3.71 53.57
C THR A 58 -9.49 -2.43 53.14
N MET A 59 -10.14 -1.30 53.43
CA MET A 59 -9.51 0.02 53.38
C MET A 59 -8.42 0.04 54.45
N THR A 60 -7.18 -0.28 54.06
CA THR A 60 -6.01 0.05 54.87
C THR A 60 -5.69 1.51 54.62
N ASP A 61 -6.20 2.34 55.54
CA ASP A 61 -5.83 3.73 55.73
C ASP A 61 -4.31 3.81 55.92
N THR A 62 -3.58 4.01 54.82
CA THR A 62 -2.13 4.22 54.87
C THR A 62 -1.92 5.68 55.16
N THR A 63 -1.91 6.00 56.44
CA THR A 63 -1.43 7.27 56.97
C THR A 63 0.02 7.42 56.53
N THR A 64 0.26 8.26 55.54
CA THR A 64 1.61 8.60 55.09
C THR A 64 2.20 9.53 56.15
N GLU A 65 2.86 8.93 57.13
CA GLU A 65 3.72 9.60 58.09
C GLU A 65 4.85 10.27 57.29
N THR A 66 4.72 11.58 57.11
CA THR A 66 5.70 12.41 56.42
C THR A 66 6.83 12.65 57.41
N ASP A 67 7.83 11.78 57.40
CA ASP A 67 9.08 11.96 58.14
C ASP A 67 9.81 13.22 57.59
N PRO A 68 9.95 14.30 58.38
CA PRO A 68 10.63 15.51 57.93
C PRO A 68 12.17 15.40 58.00
N THR A 69 12.74 14.20 58.17
CA THR A 69 14.19 14.00 58.35
C THR A 69 14.84 13.14 57.27
N ALA A 70 14.31 13.15 56.04
CA ALA A 70 15.06 12.65 54.90
C ALA A 70 16.15 13.67 54.52
N THR A 71 17.35 13.49 55.09
CA THR A 71 18.56 14.19 54.66
C THR A 71 18.70 14.02 53.13
N PRO A 72 18.69 15.10 52.33
CA PRO A 72 18.76 15.00 50.88
C PRO A 72 20.03 14.25 50.50
N ALA A 73 19.87 13.13 49.80
CA ALA A 73 20.97 12.39 49.22
C ALA A 73 21.85 13.41 48.45
N PRO A 74 23.18 13.38 48.64
CA PRO A 74 24.09 14.34 48.03
C PRO A 74 23.82 14.37 46.53
N ALA A 75 23.39 15.53 46.05
CA ALA A 75 23.07 15.75 44.65
C ALA A 75 24.24 15.22 43.82
N ALA A 76 23.96 14.25 42.94
CA ALA A 76 24.96 13.71 42.03
C ALA A 76 25.71 14.90 41.40
N PRO A 77 27.05 14.89 41.41
CA PRO A 77 27.84 16.04 40.98
C PRO A 77 27.37 16.46 39.59
N ARG A 78 26.87 17.70 39.48
CA ARG A 78 26.52 18.27 38.18
C ARG A 78 27.77 18.19 37.33
N PRO A 79 27.72 17.56 36.14
CA PRO A 79 28.86 17.56 35.24
C PRO A 79 29.27 19.02 35.00
N PRO A 80 30.58 19.32 34.92
CA PRO A 80 31.05 20.68 34.72
C PRO A 80 30.41 21.24 33.45
N ALA A 81 29.92 22.47 33.54
CA ALA A 81 29.30 23.18 32.44
C ALA A 81 30.24 23.16 31.22
N GLY A 82 29.80 22.57 30.11
CA GLY A 82 30.57 22.48 28.86
C GLY A 82 31.02 21.09 28.43
N LEU A 83 30.83 20.03 29.24
CA LEU A 83 31.05 18.66 28.80
C LEU A 83 29.80 18.10 28.09
N ILE A 84 29.83 18.11 26.76
CA ILE A 84 28.85 17.41 25.92
C ILE A 84 29.25 15.93 25.92
N SER A 85 28.30 15.02 26.14
CA SER A 85 28.56 13.59 26.00
C SER A 85 29.13 13.29 24.61
N ALA A 86 30.33 12.70 24.56
CA ALA A 86 30.93 12.25 23.30
C ALA A 86 29.98 11.30 22.54
N ARG A 87 29.19 10.51 23.29
CA ARG A 87 28.16 9.62 22.74
C ARG A 87 26.99 10.39 22.12
N GLY A 88 26.65 11.57 22.65
CA GLY A 88 25.65 12.49 22.07
C GLY A 88 26.18 13.23 20.84
N ARG A 89 27.50 13.46 20.74
CA ARG A 89 28.15 14.05 19.56
C ARG A 89 28.18 13.10 18.36
N TRP A 90 28.22 11.79 18.60
CA TRP A 90 28.17 10.75 17.57
C TRP A 90 26.81 10.06 17.47
N ALA A 91 25.81 10.54 18.21
CA ALA A 91 24.44 10.12 17.95
C ALA A 91 24.14 10.47 16.49
N ALA A 92 23.65 9.49 15.73
CA ALA A 92 23.28 9.71 14.35
C ALA A 92 22.36 10.96 14.31
N PRO A 93 22.61 11.90 13.38
CA PRO A 93 21.76 13.07 13.27
C PRO A 93 20.30 12.61 13.16
N PRO A 94 19.34 13.31 13.80
CA PRO A 94 17.94 12.97 13.66
C PRO A 94 17.61 12.94 12.16
N LEU A 95 17.16 11.78 11.70
CA LEU A 95 16.79 11.61 10.30
C LEU A 95 15.69 12.63 9.98
N PRO A 96 15.75 13.31 8.82
CA PRO A 96 14.74 14.29 8.45
C PRO A 96 13.34 13.66 8.43
N PRO A 97 12.27 14.46 8.59
CA PRO A 97 10.91 13.95 8.49
C PRO A 97 10.74 13.19 7.18
N GLN A 98 10.34 11.92 7.29
CA GLN A 98 10.24 11.02 6.15
C GLN A 98 9.01 11.41 5.31
N SER A 99 9.22 12.09 4.19
CA SER A 99 8.16 12.29 3.20
C SER A 99 7.88 10.95 2.50
N LEU A 100 6.67 10.43 2.65
CA LEU A 100 6.26 9.24 1.92
C LEU A 100 6.30 9.49 0.41
N SER A 101 6.78 8.50 -0.33
CA SER A 101 6.77 8.52 -1.79
C SER A 101 6.40 7.13 -2.32
N THR A 102 5.76 7.10 -3.49
CA THR A 102 5.43 5.82 -4.14
C THR A 102 6.64 5.23 -4.85
N VAL A 103 6.74 3.91 -4.86
CA VAL A 103 7.65 3.19 -5.76
C VAL A 103 7.13 3.33 -7.19
N ARG A 104 7.97 3.82 -8.11
CA ARG A 104 7.64 3.92 -9.54
C ARG A 104 8.07 2.64 -10.23
N LEU A 105 7.11 1.85 -10.69
CA LEU A 105 7.36 0.65 -11.48
C LEU A 105 7.35 1.00 -12.98
N GLY A 106 8.47 0.74 -13.64
CA GLY A 106 8.66 0.95 -15.07
C GLY A 106 9.12 -0.34 -15.77
N GLU A 107 9.65 -0.17 -16.99
CA GLU A 107 10.25 -1.26 -17.76
C GLU A 107 11.59 -1.72 -17.17
N ASP A 108 12.25 -0.85 -16.39
CA ASP A 108 13.44 -1.20 -15.64
C ASP A 108 13.09 -1.98 -14.37
N ALA A 109 13.96 -2.93 -14.04
CA ALA A 109 13.88 -3.70 -12.81
C ALA A 109 14.02 -2.79 -11.58
N THR A 110 13.06 -2.89 -10.66
CA THR A 110 13.10 -2.21 -9.36
C THR A 110 13.30 -3.25 -8.26
N LEU A 111 14.36 -3.08 -7.46
CA LEU A 111 14.63 -3.93 -6.31
C LEU A 111 13.98 -3.36 -5.05
N ILE A 112 13.23 -4.20 -4.35
CA ILE A 112 12.61 -3.87 -3.06
C ILE A 112 12.89 -4.96 -2.03
N VAL A 113 12.78 -4.63 -0.76
CA VAL A 113 12.82 -5.57 0.36
C VAL A 113 11.50 -5.43 1.13
N PRO A 114 10.53 -6.34 0.93
CA PRO A 114 9.34 -6.40 1.77
C PRO A 114 9.74 -6.81 3.20
N PHE A 115 9.09 -6.21 4.19
CA PHE A 115 9.37 -6.47 5.60
C PHE A 115 8.10 -6.63 6.47
N THR A 116 6.93 -6.51 5.85
CA THR A 116 5.62 -6.64 6.50
C THR A 116 4.58 -7.01 5.44
N ASP A 117 3.47 -7.61 5.88
CA ASP A 117 2.23 -7.80 5.12
C ASP A 117 1.16 -6.73 5.46
N SER A 118 1.44 -5.89 6.45
CA SER A 118 0.54 -4.83 6.90
C SER A 118 0.45 -3.74 5.83
N ALA A 119 -0.73 -3.59 5.25
CA ALA A 119 -1.01 -2.66 4.18
C ALA A 119 -2.21 -1.75 4.51
N ALA A 120 -2.28 -0.60 3.85
CA ALA A 120 -3.46 0.26 3.89
C ALA A 120 -4.25 0.18 2.58
N LEU A 121 -5.57 0.15 2.67
CA LEU A 121 -6.45 0.32 1.51
C LEU A 121 -6.77 1.81 1.33
N THR A 122 -6.70 2.29 0.10
CA THR A 122 -7.16 3.63 -0.24
C THR A 122 -7.69 3.68 -1.67
N SER A 123 -8.53 4.66 -1.95
CA SER A 123 -9.00 4.94 -3.31
C SER A 123 -8.32 6.21 -3.81
N ARG A 124 -7.98 6.28 -5.10
CA ARG A 124 -7.33 7.44 -5.71
C ARG A 124 -7.96 7.79 -7.06
N HIS A 125 -7.79 9.04 -7.47
CA HIS A 125 -8.10 9.49 -8.83
C HIS A 125 -6.82 9.95 -9.53
N PHE A 126 -6.78 9.81 -10.84
CA PHE A 126 -5.75 10.42 -11.67
C PHE A 126 -6.27 11.70 -12.32
N ILE A 127 -5.63 12.82 -12.03
CA ILE A 127 -5.91 14.11 -12.66
C ILE A 127 -4.97 14.29 -13.85
N ARG A 128 -5.55 14.46 -15.04
CA ARG A 128 -4.82 14.94 -16.22
C ARG A 128 -4.88 16.46 -16.24
N SER A 129 -3.74 17.12 -16.13
CA SER A 129 -3.64 18.57 -16.31
C SER A 129 -2.53 18.91 -17.31
N ALA A 130 -2.83 19.83 -18.24
CA ALA A 130 -1.84 20.37 -19.16
C ALA A 130 -0.82 21.30 -18.45
N THR A 131 -1.17 21.83 -17.28
CA THR A 131 -0.35 22.80 -16.53
C THR A 131 0.64 22.16 -15.55
N GLY A 132 0.87 20.85 -15.64
CA GLY A 132 1.82 20.13 -14.78
C GLY A 132 1.28 19.75 -13.39
N ASN A 133 0.12 20.28 -12.98
CA ASN A 133 -0.53 19.93 -11.70
C ASN A 133 -1.29 18.59 -11.73
N GLY A 134 -0.99 17.73 -12.72
CA GLY A 134 -1.60 16.41 -12.85
C GLY A 134 -0.95 15.39 -11.93
N GLY A 135 -1.64 14.28 -11.68
CA GLY A 135 -1.12 13.20 -10.83
C GLY A 135 -2.21 12.46 -10.09
N TYR A 136 -1.79 11.53 -9.23
CA TYR A 136 -2.69 10.81 -8.35
C TYR A 136 -3.04 11.66 -7.13
N VAL A 137 -4.33 11.73 -6.81
CA VAL A 137 -4.85 12.35 -5.58
C VAL A 137 -5.72 11.35 -4.84
N ARG A 138 -5.76 11.46 -3.51
CA ARG A 138 -6.61 10.59 -2.69
C ARG A 138 -8.08 10.90 -2.95
N CYS A 139 -8.90 9.86 -3.09
CA CYS A 139 -10.35 10.00 -3.10
C CYS A 139 -10.86 10.07 -1.66
N GLU A 140 -11.70 11.06 -1.36
CA GLU A 140 -12.32 11.24 -0.04
C GLU A 140 -13.65 10.49 0.10
N GLY A 141 -14.08 9.76 -0.95
CA GLY A 141 -15.35 9.04 -0.96
C GLY A 141 -16.54 9.98 -1.11
N GLY A 142 -17.47 9.94 -0.14
CA GLY A 142 -18.68 10.75 -0.15
C GLY A 142 -18.36 12.25 -0.24
N GLY A 143 -18.85 12.93 -1.28
CA GLY A 143 -18.58 14.35 -1.52
C GLY A 143 -17.31 14.65 -2.32
N CYS A 144 -16.55 13.64 -2.75
CA CYS A 144 -15.41 13.82 -3.64
C CYS A 144 -15.85 14.48 -4.96
N LEU A 145 -15.26 15.64 -5.29
CA LEU A 145 -15.56 16.37 -6.53
C LEU A 145 -15.29 15.50 -7.76
N LEU A 146 -14.20 14.75 -7.78
CA LEU A 146 -13.83 13.91 -8.92
C LEU A 146 -14.83 12.77 -9.14
N CYS A 147 -15.38 12.19 -8.07
CA CYS A 147 -16.50 11.25 -8.16
C CYS A 147 -17.75 11.92 -8.74
N ALA A 148 -18.09 13.14 -8.29
CA ALA A 148 -19.24 13.90 -8.81
C ALA A 148 -19.09 14.24 -10.31
N LEU A 149 -17.86 14.46 -10.77
CA LEU A 149 -17.51 14.62 -12.19
C LEU A 149 -17.49 13.30 -12.97
N GLY A 150 -17.80 12.16 -12.33
CA GLY A 150 -17.79 10.85 -12.96
C GLY A 150 -16.39 10.32 -13.30
N LYS A 151 -15.33 10.84 -12.67
CA LYS A 151 -13.99 10.26 -12.78
C LYS A 151 -13.95 8.96 -11.98
N LYS A 152 -13.44 7.89 -12.60
CA LYS A 152 -13.28 6.60 -11.93
C LYS A 152 -12.27 6.73 -10.77
N ALA A 153 -12.65 6.22 -9.60
CA ALA A 153 -11.72 5.97 -8.51
C ALA A 153 -11.08 4.59 -8.70
N GLU A 154 -9.80 4.49 -8.41
CA GLU A 154 -9.06 3.23 -8.39
C GLU A 154 -8.78 2.86 -6.94
N ASP A 155 -9.18 1.66 -6.53
CA ASP A 155 -8.80 1.10 -5.25
C ASP A 155 -7.39 0.52 -5.34
N VAL A 156 -6.57 0.85 -4.35
CA VAL A 156 -5.19 0.40 -4.28
C VAL A 156 -4.83 -0.03 -2.86
N THR A 157 -4.06 -1.11 -2.78
CA THR A 157 -3.40 -1.57 -1.57
C THR A 157 -2.01 -0.94 -1.49
N LEU A 158 -1.72 -0.27 -0.39
CA LEU A 158 -0.47 0.40 -0.11
C LEU A 158 0.39 -0.43 0.82
N LEU A 159 1.45 -1.01 0.28
CA LEU A 159 2.40 -1.85 1.02
C LEU A 159 3.71 -1.06 1.25
N PRO A 160 4.15 -0.85 2.50
CA PRO A 160 5.45 -0.25 2.75
C PRO A 160 6.57 -1.25 2.45
N VAL A 161 7.59 -0.79 1.71
CA VAL A 161 8.71 -1.61 1.27
C VAL A 161 10.00 -0.82 1.39
N TYR A 162 11.11 -1.46 1.74
CA TYR A 162 12.41 -0.81 1.71
C TYR A 162 12.98 -0.85 0.29
N VAL A 163 13.50 0.28 -0.21
CA VAL A 163 14.11 0.37 -1.53
C VAL A 163 15.61 0.58 -1.35
N PRO A 164 16.46 -0.45 -1.55
CA PRO A 164 17.89 -0.36 -1.28
C PRO A 164 18.60 0.76 -2.04
N ALA A 165 18.20 1.01 -3.29
CA ALA A 165 18.77 2.08 -4.12
C ALA A 165 18.55 3.48 -3.53
N ASP A 166 17.47 3.67 -2.78
CA ASP A 166 17.13 4.94 -2.14
C ASP A 166 17.57 5.02 -0.66
N GLY A 167 17.91 3.87 -0.06
CA GLY A 167 18.16 3.78 1.39
C GLY A 167 16.95 4.17 2.24
N ALA A 168 15.73 4.03 1.72
CA ALA A 168 14.51 4.55 2.33
C ALA A 168 13.34 3.56 2.23
N VAL A 169 12.39 3.68 3.17
CA VAL A 169 11.07 3.05 3.04
C VAL A 169 10.21 3.87 2.10
N ARG A 170 9.61 3.21 1.11
CA ARG A 170 8.65 3.77 0.16
C ARG A 170 7.36 2.95 0.18
N VAL A 171 6.35 3.45 -0.52
CA VAL A 171 5.04 2.79 -0.60
C VAL A 171 4.86 2.16 -1.98
N LEU A 172 4.75 0.85 -2.03
CA LEU A 172 4.36 0.11 -3.22
C LEU A 172 2.84 0.15 -3.35
N ALA A 173 2.35 0.75 -4.44
CA ALA A 173 0.93 0.79 -4.74
C ALA A 173 0.53 -0.40 -5.63
N ILE A 174 -0.33 -1.26 -5.12
CA ILE A 174 -0.80 -2.48 -5.76
C ILE A 174 -2.28 -2.27 -6.14
N GLY A 175 -2.62 -2.39 -7.42
CA GLY A 175 -4.01 -2.30 -7.86
C GLY A 175 -4.85 -3.51 -7.43
N ASP A 176 -6.17 -3.37 -7.48
CA ASP A 176 -7.18 -4.39 -7.16
C ASP A 176 -7.26 -5.57 -8.16
N ASN A 177 -6.47 -5.54 -9.23
CA ASN A 177 -6.51 -6.55 -10.28
C ASN A 177 -5.99 -7.91 -9.79
N VAL A 178 -6.85 -8.93 -9.87
CA VAL A 178 -6.57 -10.31 -9.44
C VAL A 178 -6.13 -11.25 -10.58
N ARG A 179 -5.94 -10.75 -11.80
CA ARG A 179 -5.48 -11.59 -12.93
C ARG A 179 -4.06 -12.13 -12.69
N PRO A 180 -3.70 -13.32 -13.21
CA PRO A 180 -2.39 -13.94 -12.96
C PRO A 180 -1.16 -13.08 -13.32
N GLY A 181 -1.29 -12.15 -14.27
CA GLY A 181 -0.23 -11.21 -14.67
C GLY A 181 -0.13 -9.95 -13.80
N ALA A 182 -1.08 -9.72 -12.91
CA ALA A 182 -1.09 -8.55 -12.03
C ALA A 182 -0.08 -8.70 -10.88
N LEU A 183 0.31 -7.56 -10.30
CA LEU A 183 1.32 -7.50 -9.25
C LEU A 183 0.88 -8.21 -7.97
N GLY A 184 -0.36 -8.00 -7.53
CA GLY A 184 -0.89 -8.55 -6.27
C GLY A 184 -0.74 -10.07 -6.18
N PRO A 185 -1.35 -10.86 -7.10
CA PRO A 185 -1.24 -12.31 -7.10
C PRO A 185 0.20 -12.85 -7.14
N LYS A 186 1.13 -12.11 -7.78
CA LYS A 186 2.55 -12.49 -7.84
C LYS A 186 3.30 -12.20 -6.53
N LEU A 187 2.88 -11.20 -5.77
CA LEU A 187 3.51 -10.84 -4.50
C LEU A 187 3.05 -11.70 -3.33
N VAL A 188 1.79 -12.16 -3.30
CA VAL A 188 1.26 -12.99 -2.20
C VAL A 188 2.19 -14.13 -1.77
N PRO A 189 2.62 -15.07 -2.65
CA PRO A 189 3.48 -16.17 -2.23
C PRO A 189 4.87 -15.73 -1.75
N ILE A 190 5.32 -14.53 -2.14
CA ILE A 190 6.57 -13.94 -1.66
C ILE A 190 6.37 -13.37 -0.25
N LEU A 191 5.26 -12.67 -0.01
CA LEU A 191 4.91 -12.14 1.30
C LEU A 191 4.73 -13.26 2.33
N ASP A 192 4.11 -14.38 1.95
CA ASP A 192 3.97 -15.56 2.82
C ASP A 192 5.34 -16.05 3.33
N ARG A 193 6.34 -16.09 2.44
CA ARG A 193 7.73 -16.48 2.77
C ARG A 193 8.40 -15.46 3.68
N VAL A 194 8.20 -14.16 3.43
CA VAL A 194 8.74 -13.09 4.27
C VAL A 194 8.13 -13.18 5.67
N MET A 195 6.83 -13.44 5.79
CA MET A 195 6.15 -13.61 7.08
C MET A 195 6.56 -14.91 7.79
N ALA A 196 7.01 -15.93 7.05
CA ALA A 196 7.68 -17.11 7.60
C ALA A 196 9.13 -16.85 8.06
N GLY A 197 9.64 -15.62 7.92
CA GLY A 197 10.95 -15.19 8.40
C GLY A 197 12.06 -15.16 7.35
N GLU A 198 11.76 -15.43 6.08
CA GLU A 198 12.75 -15.31 5.01
C GLU A 198 13.08 -13.84 4.71
N LYS A 199 14.36 -13.48 4.67
CA LYS A 199 14.82 -12.18 4.17
C LYS A 199 15.00 -12.24 2.65
N LEU A 200 14.09 -11.60 1.91
CA LEU A 200 14.08 -11.64 0.45
C LEU A 200 14.28 -10.26 -0.17
N VAL A 201 15.04 -10.21 -1.26
CA VAL A 201 15.02 -9.11 -2.23
C VAL A 201 14.06 -9.49 -3.34
N VAL A 202 13.14 -8.60 -3.68
CA VAL A 202 12.17 -8.78 -4.75
C VAL A 202 12.51 -7.84 -5.89
N GLU A 203 12.72 -8.40 -7.06
CA GLU A 203 12.82 -7.67 -8.31
C GLU A 203 11.44 -7.57 -8.96
N ILE A 204 11.01 -6.36 -9.31
CA ILE A 204 9.74 -6.10 -9.98
C ILE A 204 10.01 -5.34 -11.27
N ARG A 205 9.42 -5.81 -12.37
CA ARG A 205 9.46 -5.17 -13.68
C ARG A 205 8.07 -5.10 -14.28
N ARG A 206 7.70 -3.96 -14.88
CA ARG A 206 6.46 -3.82 -15.63
C ARG A 206 6.71 -4.16 -17.10
N LEU A 207 5.88 -5.03 -17.67
CA LEU A 207 5.95 -5.43 -19.07
C LEU A 207 5.09 -4.50 -19.96
N PRO A 208 5.34 -4.46 -21.29
CA PRO A 208 4.60 -3.59 -22.22
C PRO A 208 3.08 -3.84 -22.28
N ASP A 209 2.64 -5.05 -21.93
CA ASP A 209 1.22 -5.44 -21.87
C ASP A 209 0.56 -5.09 -20.52
N PHE A 210 1.23 -4.28 -19.69
CA PHE A 210 0.84 -3.90 -18.34
C PHE A 210 0.81 -5.04 -17.31
N SER A 211 1.35 -6.21 -17.63
CA SER A 211 1.62 -7.27 -16.66
C SER A 211 2.94 -7.01 -15.91
N PHE A 212 3.24 -7.85 -14.92
CA PHE A 212 4.45 -7.75 -14.11
C PHE A 212 5.27 -9.02 -14.16
N GLU A 213 6.58 -8.86 -14.28
CA GLU A 213 7.56 -9.88 -13.95
C GLU A 213 8.03 -9.63 -12.52
N VAL A 214 8.03 -10.69 -11.70
CA VAL A 214 8.40 -10.63 -10.29
C VAL A 214 9.30 -11.82 -9.98
N ALA A 215 10.48 -11.55 -9.45
CA ALA A 215 11.41 -12.57 -8.99
C ALA A 215 11.83 -12.26 -7.55
N ALA A 216 12.08 -13.29 -6.76
CA ALA A 216 12.54 -13.14 -5.37
C ALA A 216 13.80 -13.96 -5.15
N PHE A 217 14.78 -13.33 -4.49
CA PHE A 217 16.08 -13.92 -4.21
C PHE A 217 16.40 -13.74 -2.72
N PRO A 218 17.13 -14.69 -2.09
CA PRO A 218 17.61 -14.49 -0.74
C PRO A 218 18.46 -13.22 -0.62
N LEU A 219 18.23 -12.43 0.42
CA LEU A 219 19.10 -11.31 0.73
C LEU A 219 20.48 -11.83 1.12
N THR A 220 21.52 -11.38 0.43
CA THR A 220 22.89 -11.84 0.67
C THR A 220 23.39 -11.40 2.05
N PRO A 221 24.28 -12.18 2.70
CA PRO A 221 24.97 -11.73 3.89
C PRO A 221 25.72 -10.42 3.61
N GLY A 222 25.41 -9.37 4.37
CA GLY A 222 25.98 -8.02 4.18
C GLY A 222 25.21 -7.13 3.20
N GLY A 223 24.14 -7.63 2.57
CA GLY A 223 23.19 -6.79 1.84
C GLY A 223 22.51 -5.78 2.76
N ALA A 224 22.22 -4.58 2.25
CA ALA A 224 21.51 -3.56 2.99
C ALA A 224 20.05 -4.00 3.23
N ASP A 225 19.76 -4.49 4.42
CA ASP A 225 18.41 -4.92 4.82
C ASP A 225 17.52 -3.76 5.30
N GLY A 226 18.10 -2.57 5.46
CA GLY A 226 17.39 -1.36 5.86
C GLY A 226 16.88 -1.38 7.31
N ALA A 227 17.33 -2.32 8.15
CA ALA A 227 16.75 -2.56 9.47
C ALA A 227 16.57 -1.28 10.34
N PRO A 228 17.55 -0.35 10.44
CA PRO A 228 17.38 0.87 11.22
C PRO A 228 16.27 1.78 10.68
N VAL A 229 16.18 1.92 9.35
CA VAL A 229 15.19 2.78 8.68
C VAL A 229 13.80 2.15 8.78
N ILE A 230 13.70 0.83 8.62
CA ILE A 230 12.47 0.06 8.80
C ILE A 230 11.96 0.20 10.24
N ALA A 231 12.83 0.03 11.24
CA ALA A 231 12.44 0.15 12.64
C ALA A 231 11.90 1.54 12.96
N GLN A 232 12.55 2.60 12.47
CA GLN A 232 12.06 3.96 12.65
C GLN A 232 10.71 4.19 11.93
N PHE A 233 10.58 3.69 10.70
CA PHE A 233 9.34 3.79 9.94
C PHE A 233 8.17 3.11 10.67
N LEU A 234 8.37 1.90 11.19
CA LEU A 234 7.37 1.17 11.95
C LEU A 234 6.97 1.93 13.23
N ALA A 235 7.94 2.51 13.95
CA ALA A 235 7.62 3.36 15.11
C ALA A 235 6.78 4.60 14.73
N ASN A 236 7.08 5.24 13.60
CA ASN A 236 6.31 6.38 13.08
C ASN A 236 4.91 5.95 12.61
N LEU A 237 4.78 4.76 12.02
CA LEU A 237 3.51 4.20 11.59
C LEU A 237 2.63 3.85 12.80
N THR A 238 3.18 3.19 13.82
CA THR A 238 2.47 2.82 15.05
C THR A 238 2.03 4.05 15.86
N SER A 239 2.85 5.11 15.91
CA SER A 239 2.50 6.36 16.59
C SER A 239 1.51 7.24 15.81
N GLY A 240 1.20 6.89 14.55
CA GLY A 240 0.35 7.69 13.67
C GLY A 240 1.04 8.94 13.10
N ALA A 241 2.33 9.13 13.36
CA ALA A 241 3.13 10.20 12.76
C ALA A 241 3.23 10.05 11.23
N VAL A 242 3.12 8.82 10.72
CA VAL A 242 3.06 8.49 9.30
C VAL A 242 1.80 7.67 9.03
N ARG A 243 1.06 8.02 7.97
CA ARG A 243 -0.06 7.22 7.46
C ARG A 243 0.18 6.89 6.01
N LEU A 244 0.11 5.61 5.63
CA LEU A 244 0.42 5.16 4.27
C LEU A 244 -0.41 5.89 3.20
N ALA A 245 -1.69 6.16 3.50
CA ALA A 245 -2.60 6.86 2.59
C ALA A 245 -2.22 8.32 2.32
N ASP A 246 -1.32 8.92 3.10
CA ASP A 246 -0.82 10.28 2.87
C ASP A 246 0.22 10.33 1.72
N VAL A 247 0.59 9.18 1.14
CA VAL A 247 1.39 9.13 -0.10
C VAL A 247 0.65 9.75 -1.30
N TYR A 248 -0.68 9.75 -1.28
CA TYR A 248 -1.48 10.53 -2.21
C TYR A 248 -1.99 11.79 -1.52
N PRO A 249 -1.71 12.98 -2.06
CA PRO A 249 -2.22 14.21 -1.48
C PRO A 249 -3.75 14.22 -1.53
N ALA A 250 -4.37 14.56 -0.41
CA ALA A 250 -5.75 15.03 -0.39
C ALA A 250 -5.75 16.47 -0.90
N ARG A 251 -6.63 16.77 -1.87
CA ARG A 251 -6.79 18.14 -2.39
C ARG A 251 -8.20 18.62 -2.09
N PRO A 252 -8.36 19.74 -1.37
CA PRO A 252 -9.68 20.27 -1.10
C PRO A 252 -10.38 20.67 -2.39
N ARG A 253 -11.72 20.66 -2.37
CA ARG A 253 -12.58 21.01 -3.51
C ARG A 253 -12.16 22.31 -4.21
N ALA A 254 -11.88 23.36 -3.43
CA ALA A 254 -11.47 24.65 -3.96
C ALA A 254 -10.16 24.58 -4.77
N GLU A 255 -9.19 23.76 -4.32
CA GLU A 255 -7.95 23.54 -5.06
C GLU A 255 -8.20 22.75 -6.35
N LEU A 256 -9.05 21.73 -6.32
CA LEU A 256 -9.42 20.97 -7.52
C LEU A 256 -10.14 21.85 -8.55
N LEU A 257 -11.02 22.75 -8.10
CA LEU A 257 -11.71 23.72 -8.95
C LEU A 257 -10.78 24.84 -9.47
N SER A 258 -9.57 24.99 -8.92
CA SER A 258 -8.57 25.88 -9.55
C SER A 258 -8.00 25.30 -10.85
N ILE A 259 -8.22 24.01 -11.13
CA ILE A 259 -7.81 23.36 -12.37
C ILE A 259 -8.85 23.65 -13.45
N PRO A 260 -8.53 24.42 -14.51
CA PRO A 260 -9.53 24.94 -15.45
C PRO A 260 -10.43 23.87 -16.08
N GLY A 261 -9.86 22.71 -16.43
CA GLY A 261 -10.62 21.60 -17.01
C GLY A 261 -11.65 20.98 -16.06
N LEU A 262 -11.32 20.88 -14.76
CA LEU A 262 -12.25 20.37 -13.76
C LEU A 262 -13.33 21.40 -13.43
N ALA A 263 -12.96 22.68 -13.35
CA ALA A 263 -13.90 23.77 -13.13
C ALA A 263 -14.96 23.86 -14.24
N ALA A 264 -14.53 23.80 -15.49
CA ALA A 264 -15.43 23.81 -16.64
C ALA A 264 -16.37 22.60 -16.63
N GLU A 265 -15.85 21.40 -16.32
CA GLU A 265 -16.68 20.19 -16.22
C GLU A 265 -17.68 20.26 -15.06
N ALA A 266 -17.30 20.83 -13.91
CA ALA A 266 -18.18 21.06 -12.78
C ALA A 266 -19.32 22.01 -13.15
N LEU A 267 -19.00 23.14 -13.79
CA LEU A 267 -19.98 24.11 -14.26
C LEU A 267 -20.97 23.50 -15.25
N MET A 268 -20.48 22.76 -16.25
CA MET A 268 -21.34 22.08 -17.24
C MET A 268 -22.28 21.04 -16.62
N ARG A 269 -21.88 20.45 -15.48
CA ARG A 269 -22.69 19.47 -14.74
C ARG A 269 -23.57 20.09 -13.65
N GLY A 270 -23.54 21.41 -13.46
CA GLY A 270 -24.27 22.09 -12.39
C GLY A 270 -23.79 21.70 -10.98
N ILE A 271 -22.52 21.29 -10.85
CA ILE A 271 -21.92 20.96 -9.57
C ILE A 271 -21.40 22.26 -8.98
N GLU A 272 -22.10 22.76 -7.96
CA GLU A 272 -21.74 24.03 -7.29
C GLU A 272 -20.35 23.96 -6.66
N SER A 273 -19.67 25.11 -6.73
CA SER A 273 -18.30 25.35 -6.23
C SER A 273 -18.26 25.41 -4.71
#